data_AF-I1WY87-F1
#
_entry.id   AF-I1WY87-F1
#
_cell.length_a   1.000
_cell.length_b   1.000
_cell.length_c   1.000
_cell.angle_alpha   90.00
_cell.angle_beta   90.00
_cell.angle_gamma   90.00
#
_symmetry.space_group_name_H-M   'P 1'
#
loop_
_entity.id
_entity.type
_entity.pdbx_description
1 polymer ?
#
loop_
_entity_poly.entity_id
_entity_poly.type
_entity_poly.pdbx_seq_one_letter_code
_entity_poly.pdbx_strand_id
1 'polypeptide(L)'
;DALDKDFDSWDEKWQFWSQLINEYSVEYKPSKAMKQLKELLNGKNYFIATSTFGHFFEKAGFDQEKIFNVFGDWTMMQCSSGLNHGTRSDLSTVKRYVNGQGEVPRCEDCNSPMELHMPLNAHFFPDEDANTRFRWFLTRNQTKKVVVLELGVDPTSPQLLDPMVKLVEQFKD
;
A
#
# COMPACT_ATOMS: atom_id res chain seq x y z
N ASP A 1 17.92 2.08 -7.42
CA ASP A 1 16.51 1.74 -7.65
C ASP A 1 15.68 3.03 -7.70
N ALA A 2 14.40 3.01 -8.11
CA ALA A 2 13.55 4.21 -8.02
C ALA A 2 13.41 4.70 -6.56
N LEU A 3 13.55 3.76 -5.61
CA LEU A 3 13.53 3.99 -4.17
C LEU A 3 14.79 4.66 -3.61
N ASP A 4 15.93 4.53 -4.30
CA ASP A 4 17.23 5.09 -3.85
C ASP A 4 17.57 6.40 -4.55
N LYS A 5 16.65 6.92 -5.38
CA LYS A 5 16.91 8.13 -6.14
C LYS A 5 16.79 9.35 -5.23
N ASP A 6 17.90 10.08 -5.09
CA ASP A 6 17.89 11.43 -4.55
C ASP A 6 17.32 12.41 -5.59
N PHE A 7 16.45 13.30 -5.14
CA PHE A 7 15.83 14.34 -5.96
C PHE A 7 16.26 15.71 -5.45
N ASP A 8 16.56 16.63 -6.36
CA ASP A 8 17.02 17.97 -5.98
C ASP A 8 15.85 18.86 -5.49
N SER A 9 14.61 18.47 -5.78
CA SER A 9 13.41 19.20 -5.35
C SER A 9 12.17 18.31 -5.21
N TRP A 10 11.18 18.82 -4.47
CA TRP A 10 9.85 18.20 -4.40
C TRP A 10 9.17 18.10 -5.75
N ASP A 11 9.37 19.09 -6.62
CA ASP A 11 8.75 19.11 -7.94
C ASP A 11 9.31 18.01 -8.84
N GLU A 12 10.65 17.82 -8.85
CA GLU A 12 11.28 16.71 -9.57
C GLU A 12 10.81 15.36 -9.03
N LYS A 13 10.73 15.21 -7.69
CA LYS A 13 10.22 14.00 -7.04
C LYS A 13 8.80 13.69 -7.50
N TRP A 14 7.89 14.65 -7.43
CA TRP A 14 6.50 14.46 -7.84
C TRP A 14 6.37 14.24 -9.35
N GLN A 15 7.16 14.92 -10.18
CA GLN A 15 7.19 14.70 -11.62
C GLN A 15 7.59 13.25 -11.97
N PHE A 16 8.66 12.75 -11.36
CA PHE A 16 9.14 11.39 -11.58
C PHE A 16 8.13 10.35 -11.10
N TRP A 17 7.69 10.46 -9.85
CA TRP A 17 6.80 9.48 -9.24
C TRP A 17 5.42 9.48 -9.88
N SER A 18 4.89 10.64 -10.29
CA SER A 18 3.60 10.69 -10.97
C SER A 18 3.58 9.86 -12.27
N GLN A 19 4.71 9.77 -12.99
CA GLN A 19 4.79 8.90 -14.17
C GLN A 19 4.70 7.42 -13.78
N LEU A 20 5.46 7.01 -12.76
CA LEU A 20 5.44 5.62 -12.26
C LEU A 20 4.08 5.25 -11.68
N ILE A 21 3.49 6.09 -10.84
CA ILE A 21 2.17 5.88 -10.25
C ILE A 21 1.11 5.80 -11.36
N ASN A 22 1.21 6.65 -12.38
CA ASN A 22 0.28 6.59 -13.49
C ASN A 22 0.37 5.26 -14.24
N GLU A 23 1.58 4.81 -14.59
CA GLU A 23 1.80 3.55 -15.30
C GLU A 23 1.43 2.32 -14.47
N TYR A 24 1.92 2.25 -13.24
CA TYR A 24 1.82 1.05 -12.41
C TYR A 24 0.59 1.00 -11.51
N SER A 25 -0.10 2.11 -11.24
CA SER A 25 -1.28 2.10 -10.36
C SER A 25 -2.53 2.62 -11.05
N VAL A 26 -2.49 3.80 -11.65
CA VAL A 26 -3.67 4.43 -12.26
C VAL A 26 -4.13 3.65 -13.49
N GLU A 27 -3.22 3.36 -14.42
CA GLU A 27 -3.48 2.64 -15.66
C GLU A 27 -3.43 1.11 -15.50
N TYR A 28 -3.12 0.62 -14.30
CA TYR A 28 -3.06 -0.81 -14.04
C TYR A 28 -4.37 -1.51 -14.39
N LYS A 29 -4.22 -2.63 -15.12
CA LYS A 29 -5.31 -3.53 -15.48
C LYS A 29 -5.06 -4.90 -14.83
N PRO A 30 -6.04 -5.44 -14.08
CA PRO A 30 -5.88 -6.73 -13.42
C PRO A 30 -5.52 -7.85 -14.38
N SER A 31 -4.44 -8.56 -14.06
CA SER A 31 -3.97 -9.72 -14.84
C SER A 31 -4.98 -10.87 -14.78
N LYS A 32 -4.81 -11.87 -15.66
CA LYS A 32 -5.62 -13.10 -15.61
C LYS A 32 -5.48 -13.80 -14.26
N ALA A 33 -4.27 -13.89 -13.71
CA ALA A 33 -4.01 -14.50 -12.41
C ALA A 33 -4.69 -13.74 -11.27
N MET A 34 -4.64 -12.40 -11.26
CA MET A 34 -5.32 -11.57 -10.26
C MET A 34 -6.84 -11.78 -10.29
N LYS A 35 -7.44 -11.86 -11.49
CA LYS A 35 -8.87 -12.16 -11.65
C LYS A 35 -9.22 -13.57 -11.17
N GLN A 36 -8.37 -14.56 -11.45
CA GLN A 36 -8.56 -15.93 -10.95
C GLN A 36 -8.43 -16.02 -9.43
N LEU A 37 -7.50 -15.28 -8.83
CA LEU A 37 -7.38 -15.19 -7.37
C LEU A 37 -8.65 -14.60 -6.75
N LYS A 38 -9.19 -13.53 -7.34
CA LYS A 38 -10.46 -12.93 -6.88
C LYS A 38 -11.61 -13.92 -6.93
N GLU A 39 -11.73 -14.66 -8.04
CA GLU A 39 -12.76 -15.71 -8.18
C GLU A 39 -12.55 -16.84 -7.17
N LEU A 40 -11.31 -17.29 -6.97
CA LEU A 40 -10.98 -18.32 -5.98
C LEU A 40 -11.37 -17.91 -4.56
N LEU A 41 -11.24 -16.63 -4.22
CA LEU A 41 -11.57 -16.08 -2.90
C LEU A 41 -13.06 -15.70 -2.77
N ASN A 42 -13.84 -15.79 -3.84
CA ASN A 42 -15.27 -15.47 -3.83
C ASN A 42 -16.03 -16.33 -2.81
N GLY A 43 -16.86 -15.69 -1.98
CA GLY A 43 -17.60 -16.34 -0.90
C GLY A 43 -16.76 -16.86 0.27
N LYS A 44 -15.43 -16.70 0.25
CA LYS A 44 -14.55 -17.11 1.35
C LYS A 44 -14.35 -15.96 2.35
N ASN A 45 -14.10 -16.33 3.60
CA ASN A 45 -13.62 -15.38 4.59
C ASN A 45 -12.11 -15.22 4.42
N TYR A 46 -11.65 -14.10 3.90
CA TYR A 46 -10.24 -13.83 3.61
C TYR A 46 -9.85 -12.42 4.07
N PHE A 47 -8.54 -12.22 4.19
CA PHE A 47 -7.91 -10.92 4.35
C PHE A 47 -6.60 -10.92 3.56
N ILE A 48 -6.23 -9.80 2.96
CA ILE A 48 -5.03 -9.62 2.15
C ILE A 48 -4.12 -8.64 2.90
N ALA A 49 -2.93 -9.08 3.28
CA ALA A 49 -1.85 -8.20 3.69
C ALA A 49 -0.80 -8.20 2.56
N THR A 50 -0.40 -7.03 2.09
CA THR A 50 0.52 -6.91 0.97
C THR A 50 1.59 -5.86 1.21
N SER A 51 2.79 -6.14 0.70
CA SER A 51 3.94 -5.23 0.71
C SER A 51 4.10 -4.46 -0.60
N THR A 52 3.23 -4.69 -1.59
CA THR A 52 3.26 -3.91 -2.83
C THR A 52 2.59 -2.55 -2.63
N PHE A 53 3.15 -1.52 -3.25
CA PHE A 53 2.57 -0.17 -3.20
C PHE A 53 1.54 0.09 -4.30
N GLY A 54 1.47 -0.77 -5.31
CA GLY A 54 0.85 -0.47 -6.60
C GLY A 54 -0.68 -0.35 -6.62
N HIS A 55 -1.37 -0.50 -5.49
CA HIS A 55 -2.84 -0.45 -5.39
C HIS A 55 -3.56 -1.49 -6.27
N PHE A 56 -2.93 -2.66 -6.47
CA PHE A 56 -3.35 -3.65 -7.47
C PHE A 56 -4.65 -4.38 -7.09
N PHE A 57 -4.86 -4.68 -5.82
CA PHE A 57 -6.02 -5.45 -5.36
C PHE A 57 -7.29 -4.60 -5.41
N GLU A 58 -7.17 -3.34 -5.02
CA GLU A 58 -8.20 -2.32 -5.09
C GLU A 58 -8.61 -2.08 -6.54
N LYS A 59 -7.64 -1.93 -7.45
CA LYS A 59 -7.89 -1.84 -8.90
C LYS A 59 -8.51 -3.12 -9.48
N ALA A 60 -8.26 -4.29 -8.88
CA ALA A 60 -8.93 -5.54 -9.22
C ALA A 60 -10.33 -5.68 -8.58
N GLY A 61 -10.75 -4.71 -7.78
CA GLY A 61 -12.06 -4.63 -7.13
C GLY A 61 -12.21 -5.60 -5.96
N PHE A 62 -11.11 -5.96 -5.29
CA PHE A 62 -11.19 -6.57 -3.98
C PHE A 62 -11.80 -5.56 -2.98
N ASP A 63 -12.39 -6.09 -1.91
CA ASP A 63 -12.99 -5.28 -0.85
C ASP A 63 -11.88 -4.57 -0.06
N GLN A 64 -11.86 -3.23 -0.06
CA GLN A 64 -10.81 -2.44 0.57
C GLN A 64 -10.74 -2.67 2.09
N GLU A 65 -11.86 -2.98 2.73
CA GLU A 65 -11.88 -3.30 4.17
C GLU A 65 -11.16 -4.62 4.50
N LYS A 66 -10.83 -5.43 3.48
CA LYS A 66 -10.10 -6.69 3.60
C LYS A 66 -8.65 -6.60 3.13
N ILE A 67 -8.15 -5.40 2.87
CA ILE A 67 -6.80 -5.16 2.40
C ILE A 67 -6.03 -4.38 3.46
N PHE A 68 -4.75 -4.74 3.63
CA PHE A 68 -3.77 -3.97 4.38
C PHE A 68 -2.50 -3.81 3.54
N ASN A 69 -2.27 -2.59 3.07
CA ASN A 69 -1.04 -2.18 2.39
C ASN A 69 0.00 -1.81 3.44
N VAL A 70 0.82 -2.79 3.81
CA VAL A 70 1.69 -2.77 5.00
C VAL A 70 2.72 -1.65 4.96
N PHE A 71 3.22 -1.34 3.76
CA PHE A 71 4.20 -0.29 3.53
C PHE A 71 3.59 0.96 2.89
N GLY A 72 2.26 1.09 2.91
CA GLY A 72 1.57 2.21 2.29
C GLY A 72 1.23 1.97 0.82
N ASP A 73 0.83 3.03 0.14
CA ASP A 73 0.04 2.97 -1.08
C ASP A 73 0.42 4.14 -1.99
N TRP A 74 0.82 3.84 -3.22
CA TRP A 74 1.24 4.83 -4.22
C TRP A 74 0.12 5.74 -4.72
N THR A 75 -1.14 5.48 -4.35
CA THR A 75 -2.28 6.37 -4.65
C THR A 75 -2.63 7.32 -3.50
N MET A 76 -1.79 7.32 -2.46
CA MET A 76 -1.93 8.07 -1.23
C MET A 76 -0.67 8.88 -0.93
N MET A 77 -0.85 9.99 -0.22
CA MET A 77 0.21 10.86 0.25
C MET A 77 0.01 11.26 1.71
N GLN A 78 1.12 11.61 2.37
CA GLN A 78 1.18 12.05 3.76
C GLN A 78 1.92 13.39 3.88
N CYS A 79 1.77 14.06 5.03
CA CYS A 79 2.47 15.30 5.32
C CYS A 79 3.97 15.05 5.55
N SER A 80 4.85 15.81 4.91
CA SER A 80 6.30 15.68 5.09
C SER A 80 6.84 16.34 6.37
N SER A 81 5.97 16.90 7.22
CA SER A 81 6.39 17.69 8.40
C SER A 81 6.90 16.85 9.57
N GLY A 82 6.69 15.53 9.53
CA GLY A 82 6.91 14.65 10.68
C GLY A 82 5.75 14.60 11.67
N LEU A 83 4.66 15.33 11.41
CA LEU A 83 3.41 15.26 12.16
C LEU A 83 2.37 14.43 11.40
N ASN A 84 1.63 13.58 12.13
CA ASN A 84 0.55 12.79 11.54
C ASN A 84 -0.69 13.66 11.36
N HIS A 85 -0.94 14.09 10.12
CA HIS A 85 -2.18 14.77 9.69
C HIS A 85 -3.09 13.85 8.86
N GLY A 86 -2.86 12.54 8.92
CA GLY A 86 -3.53 11.55 8.09
C GLY A 86 -3.03 11.51 6.65
N THR A 87 -3.59 10.58 5.88
CA THR A 87 -3.29 10.39 4.46
C THR A 87 -4.38 10.98 3.58
N ARG A 88 -4.02 11.37 2.35
CA ARG A 88 -4.96 11.86 1.34
C ARG A 88 -4.64 11.24 -0.02
N SER A 89 -5.64 11.12 -0.89
CA SER A 89 -5.43 10.60 -2.24
C SER A 89 -4.62 11.56 -3.10
N ASP A 90 -3.59 11.05 -3.78
CA ASP A 90 -2.72 11.83 -4.66
C ASP A 90 -3.13 11.81 -6.15
N LEU A 91 -4.21 11.12 -6.51
CA LEU A 91 -4.62 10.89 -7.89
C LEU A 91 -4.81 12.20 -8.68
N SER A 92 -5.29 13.26 -8.02
CA SER A 92 -5.43 14.57 -8.66
C SER A 92 -4.07 15.23 -8.94
N THR A 93 -3.12 15.10 -8.01
CA THR A 93 -1.74 15.55 -8.16
C THR A 93 -1.05 14.79 -9.29
N VAL A 94 -1.13 13.46 -9.28
CA VAL A 94 -0.56 12.58 -10.31
C VAL A 94 -1.06 12.98 -11.70
N LYS A 95 -2.39 13.15 -11.84
CA LYS A 95 -2.99 13.60 -13.11
C LYS A 95 -2.47 14.97 -13.57
N ARG A 96 -2.27 15.92 -12.66
CA ARG A 96 -1.72 17.24 -13.00
C ARG A 96 -0.29 17.14 -13.52
N TYR A 97 0.58 16.41 -12.82
CA TYR A 97 1.97 16.19 -13.23
C TYR A 97 2.09 15.45 -14.57
N VAL A 98 1.27 14.42 -14.80
CA VAL A 98 1.23 13.69 -16.08
C VAL A 98 0.84 14.61 -17.25
N ASN A 99 -0.03 15.58 -17.02
CA ASN A 99 -0.47 16.56 -18.03
C ASN A 99 0.46 17.78 -18.16
N GLY A 100 1.61 17.81 -17.47
CA GLY A 100 2.53 18.94 -17.49
C GLY A 100 2.02 20.19 -16.76
N GLN A 101 1.06 20.00 -15.85
CA GLN A 101 0.43 21.05 -15.03
C GLN A 101 0.68 20.81 -13.53
N GLY A 102 1.78 20.12 -13.23
CA GLY A 102 2.16 19.71 -11.88
C GLY A 102 2.33 20.90 -10.94
N GLU A 103 1.92 20.70 -9.69
CA GLU A 103 2.22 21.61 -8.60
C GLU A 103 2.38 20.77 -7.34
N VAL A 104 3.45 21.06 -6.58
CA VAL A 104 3.79 20.35 -5.35
C VAL A 104 2.61 20.45 -4.37
N PRO A 105 1.93 19.33 -4.06
CA PRO A 105 0.81 19.34 -3.12
C PRO A 105 1.26 19.81 -1.73
N ARG A 106 0.37 20.53 -1.05
CA ARG A 106 0.61 21.09 0.29
C ARG A 106 -0.37 20.49 1.29
N CYS A 107 0.12 20.26 2.50
CA CYS A 107 -0.70 19.85 3.63
C CYS A 107 -1.65 20.99 4.02
N GLU A 108 -2.94 20.68 4.12
CA GLU A 108 -3.98 21.64 4.50
C GLU A 108 -3.82 22.15 5.94
N ASP A 109 -3.19 21.36 6.81
CA ASP A 109 -3.07 21.64 8.24
C ASP A 109 -1.84 22.51 8.58
N CYS A 110 -0.71 22.33 7.88
CA CYS A 110 0.56 23.02 8.19
C CYS A 110 1.31 23.60 6.99
N ASN A 111 0.78 23.46 5.77
CA ASN A 111 1.35 23.97 4.53
C ASN A 111 2.75 23.40 4.15
N SER A 112 3.22 22.36 4.85
CA SER A 112 4.37 21.57 4.41
C SER A 112 4.07 20.86 3.09
N PRO A 113 5.08 20.56 2.26
CA PRO A 113 4.91 19.66 1.12
C PRO A 113 4.28 18.33 1.54
N MET A 114 3.50 17.73 0.65
CA MET A 114 3.09 16.33 0.79
C MET A 114 4.15 15.43 0.15
N GLU A 115 4.30 14.25 0.71
CA GLU A 115 5.16 13.18 0.21
C GLU A 115 4.35 11.90 -0.03
N LEU A 116 4.89 10.99 -0.83
CA LEU A 116 4.27 9.70 -1.09
C LEU A 116 4.10 8.90 0.20
N HIS A 117 2.99 8.18 0.29
CA HIS A 117 2.71 7.32 1.43
C HIS A 117 3.47 5.99 1.33
N MET A 118 4.75 6.03 1.72
CA MET A 118 5.65 4.88 1.73
C MET A 118 6.80 5.09 2.73
N PRO A 119 7.50 4.04 3.22
CA PRO A 119 8.52 4.14 4.25
C PRO A 119 9.86 4.68 3.73
N LEU A 120 9.87 5.92 3.23
CA LEU A 120 11.08 6.61 2.75
C LEU A 120 11.97 7.11 3.88
N ASN A 121 11.38 7.37 5.05
CA ASN A 121 12.04 8.03 6.17
C ASN A 121 11.40 7.60 7.50
N ALA A 122 11.91 8.15 8.61
CA ALA A 122 11.43 7.84 9.96
C ALA A 122 9.99 8.34 10.27
N HIS A 123 9.37 9.09 9.35
CA HIS A 123 8.08 9.74 9.51
C HIS A 123 6.97 9.05 8.69
N PHE A 124 7.12 7.78 8.34
CA PHE A 124 6.05 7.00 7.73
C PHE A 124 4.94 6.69 8.73
N PHE A 125 3.70 7.01 8.35
CA PHE A 125 2.52 6.77 9.17
C PHE A 125 1.68 5.62 8.57
N PRO A 126 1.83 4.38 9.03
CA PRO A 126 1.12 3.23 8.47
C PRO A 126 -0.40 3.32 8.70
N ASP A 127 -1.17 2.56 7.91
CA ASP A 127 -2.62 2.42 8.07
C ASP A 127 -2.95 1.56 9.30
N GLU A 128 -3.11 2.23 10.45
CA GLU A 128 -3.44 1.59 11.73
C GLU A 128 -4.85 0.98 11.75
N ASP A 129 -5.79 1.50 10.96
CA ASP A 129 -7.15 0.97 10.86
C ASP A 129 -7.14 -0.37 10.11
N ALA A 130 -6.46 -0.43 8.96
CA ALA A 130 -6.25 -1.67 8.21
C ALA A 130 -5.46 -2.71 9.02
N ASN A 131 -4.42 -2.28 9.75
CA ASN A 131 -3.69 -3.14 10.67
C ASN A 131 -4.63 -3.72 11.76
N THR A 132 -5.49 -2.88 12.33
CA THR A 132 -6.49 -3.32 13.32
C THR A 132 -7.46 -4.34 12.72
N ARG A 133 -8.01 -4.09 11.52
CA ARG A 133 -8.88 -5.05 10.83
C ARG A 133 -8.17 -6.37 10.57
N PHE A 134 -6.91 -6.33 10.15
CA PHE A 134 -6.09 -7.52 9.92
C PHE A 134 -5.89 -8.32 11.21
N ARG A 135 -5.48 -7.67 12.30
CA ARG A 135 -5.31 -8.33 13.61
C ARG A 135 -6.62 -8.95 14.10
N TRP A 136 -7.74 -8.23 13.94
CA TRP A 136 -9.06 -8.74 14.30
C TRP A 136 -9.47 -9.95 13.45
N PHE A 137 -9.15 -9.94 12.15
CA PHE A 137 -9.36 -11.09 11.29
C PHE A 137 -8.59 -12.32 11.81
N LEU A 138 -7.32 -12.16 12.19
CA LEU A 138 -6.54 -13.26 12.75
C LEU A 138 -7.14 -13.79 14.06
N THR A 139 -7.43 -12.90 15.03
CA THR A 139 -8.00 -13.28 16.33
C THR A 139 -9.35 -14.00 16.19
N ARG A 140 -10.24 -13.53 15.30
CA ARG A 140 -11.56 -14.14 15.09
C ARG A 140 -11.51 -15.51 14.42
N ASN A 141 -10.38 -15.89 13.82
CA ASN A 141 -10.21 -17.16 13.13
C ASN A 141 -9.17 -18.08 13.79
N GLN A 142 -8.64 -17.72 14.96
CA GLN A 142 -7.58 -18.47 15.66
C GLN A 142 -7.93 -19.92 16.01
N THR A 143 -9.23 -20.27 16.11
CA THR A 143 -9.68 -21.65 16.40
C THR A 143 -10.18 -22.39 15.16
N LYS A 144 -10.03 -21.81 13.96
CA LYS A 144 -10.52 -22.37 12.70
C LYS A 144 -9.36 -22.95 11.88
N LYS A 145 -9.69 -23.76 10.87
CA LYS A 145 -8.72 -24.18 9.85
C LYS A 145 -8.43 -23.00 8.92
N VAL A 146 -7.30 -22.33 9.14
CA VAL A 146 -6.84 -21.19 8.35
C VAL A 146 -5.80 -21.66 7.34
N VAL A 147 -5.92 -21.18 6.10
CA VAL A 147 -4.88 -21.34 5.08
C VAL A 147 -4.14 -20.00 4.96
N VAL A 148 -2.83 -20.02 5.17
CA VAL A 148 -1.96 -18.88 4.86
C VAL A 148 -1.38 -19.11 3.47
N LEU A 149 -1.77 -18.25 2.53
CA LEU A 149 -1.34 -18.32 1.13
C LEU A 149 -0.35 -17.20 0.84
N GLU A 150 0.93 -17.56 0.73
CA GLU A 150 2.00 -16.64 0.35
C GLU A 150 2.17 -16.64 -1.18
N LEU A 151 2.11 -15.46 -1.81
CA LEU A 151 2.21 -15.30 -3.26
C LEU A 151 3.27 -14.25 -3.60
N GLY A 152 4.45 -14.69 -4.02
CA GLY A 152 5.51 -13.80 -4.50
C GLY A 152 6.02 -12.83 -3.43
N VAL A 153 6.04 -13.23 -2.16
CA VAL A 153 6.61 -12.44 -1.07
C VAL A 153 8.13 -12.65 -1.07
N ASP A 154 8.87 -11.59 -1.32
CA ASP A 154 10.33 -11.66 -1.34
C ASP A 154 10.88 -11.74 0.10
N PRO A 155 11.92 -12.58 0.36
CA PRO A 155 12.63 -12.60 1.65
C PRO A 155 13.15 -11.23 2.12
N THR A 156 13.33 -10.27 1.20
CA THR A 156 13.71 -8.87 1.49
C THR A 156 12.60 -8.05 2.12
N SER A 157 11.39 -8.59 2.28
CA SER A 157 10.27 -8.00 3.03
C SER A 157 10.00 -8.72 4.36
N PRO A 158 10.99 -8.87 5.27
CA PRO A 158 10.84 -9.67 6.50
C PRO A 158 9.77 -9.11 7.44
N GLN A 159 9.47 -7.82 7.37
CA GLN A 159 8.46 -7.17 8.22
C GLN A 159 7.03 -7.68 7.94
N LEU A 160 6.78 -8.24 6.75
CA LEU A 160 5.53 -8.96 6.44
C LEU A 160 5.72 -10.48 6.58
N LEU A 161 6.86 -11.01 6.11
CA LEU A 161 7.09 -12.46 6.06
C LEU A 161 7.27 -13.09 7.45
N ASP A 162 8.17 -12.56 8.28
CA ASP A 162 8.55 -13.18 9.56
C ASP A 162 7.37 -13.28 10.54
N PRO A 163 6.49 -12.26 10.69
CA PRO A 163 5.32 -12.38 11.56
C PRO A 163 4.36 -13.48 11.09
N MET A 164 4.18 -13.64 9.77
CA MET A 164 3.29 -14.66 9.22
C MET A 164 3.86 -16.06 9.38
N VAL A 165 5.17 -16.24 9.17
CA VAL A 165 5.86 -17.51 9.47
C VAL A 165 5.68 -17.86 10.95
N LYS A 166 6.02 -16.95 11.86
CA LYS A 166 5.87 -17.17 13.31
C LYS A 166 4.43 -17.48 13.71
N LEU A 167 3.45 -16.84 13.08
CA LEU A 167 2.02 -17.13 13.29
C LEU A 167 1.70 -18.57 12.89
N VAL A 168 2.12 -19.01 11.70
CA VAL A 168 1.89 -20.38 11.22
C VAL A 168 2.58 -21.41 12.13
N GLU A 169 3.78 -21.10 12.63
CA GLU A 169 4.50 -21.99 13.55
C GLU A 169 3.78 -22.23 14.88
N GLN A 170 2.91 -21.31 15.32
CA GLN A 170 2.08 -21.50 16.52
C GLN A 170 0.97 -22.53 16.32
N PHE A 171 0.63 -22.87 15.07
CA PHE A 171 -0.37 -23.87 14.71
C PHE A 171 0.25 -25.24 14.36
N LYS A 172 1.50 -25.49 14.76
CA LYS A 172 2.15 -26.80 14.64
C LYS A 172 1.48 -27.79 15.62
N ASP A 173 0.42 -28.43 15.14
CA ASP A 173 0.04 -29.80 15.50
C ASP A 173 0.74 -30.79 14.55
#